data_AF-A0A2W4KB98-F1
#
_entry.id   AF-A0A2W4KB98-F1
#
_cell.length_a   1.000
_cell.length_b   1.000
_cell.length_c   1.000
_cell.angle_alpha   90.00
_cell.angle_beta   90.00
_cell.angle_gamma   90.00
#
_symmetry.space_group_name_H-M   'P 1'
#
loop_
_entity.id
_entity.type
_entity.pdbx_description
1 polymer ?
#
loop_
_entity_poly.entity_id
_entity_poly.type
_entity_poly.pdbx_seq_one_letter_code
_entity_poly.pdbx_strand_id
1 'polypeptide(L)'
;MVNQINNPDNSMYQEIHLFELVSALCFTTNKNMWEKDNKDYQLFMAIKSGAMSLDLSDMKVSLNFTKFLVGLLIFSIYIYENIGKKYVNVVKKQSSSAINVMFFDGESFTFDVHKFDNNMLQFFKKSLRLLFSKDNMMFNRELLVQLSKMYDAASQRLSKEVKFLQEIIKINDMTERLCTKNKFNINVLSIIFASMPQNFLNSFFMLAGNEMKQDFEIQTANGINVNTKAFFAHDTIDILELFNKIKFLIILYQSNQDLFFSLMTNKEIIDYLRLVFSDTKVSDNIRENIKETVEGQYLPRIKTIEAFQNIF
;
A
#
# COMPACT_ATOMS: atom_id res chain seq x y z
N MET A 1 26.36 -10.46 -9.13
CA MET A 1 24.93 -10.11 -9.28
C MET A 1 24.35 -10.03 -7.88
N VAL A 2 24.13 -8.81 -7.37
CA VAL A 2 23.52 -8.61 -6.06
C VAL A 2 22.02 -8.67 -6.26
N ASN A 3 21.39 -9.70 -5.70
CA ASN A 3 19.94 -9.82 -5.58
C ASN A 3 19.40 -8.59 -4.84
N GLN A 4 18.78 -7.67 -5.58
CA GLN A 4 17.96 -6.57 -5.05
C GLN A 4 16.61 -7.12 -4.55
N ILE A 5 16.64 -8.12 -3.69
CA ILE A 5 15.45 -8.62 -3.02
C ILE A 5 15.10 -7.58 -1.96
N ASN A 6 14.03 -6.84 -2.23
CA ASN A 6 13.16 -6.18 -1.24
C ASN A 6 13.88 -5.53 -0.07
N ASN A 7 14.49 -4.36 -0.28
CA ASN A 7 14.96 -3.53 0.82
C ASN A 7 13.77 -2.68 1.34
N PRO A 8 13.17 -3.00 2.51
CA PRO A 8 11.98 -2.32 3.05
C PRO A 8 12.30 -0.89 3.48
N ASP A 9 13.57 -0.58 3.78
CA ASP A 9 14.06 0.76 4.07
C ASP A 9 13.90 1.72 2.88
N ASN A 10 13.73 1.21 1.66
CA ASN A 10 13.39 2.04 0.51
C ASN A 10 11.88 2.27 0.33
N SER A 11 11.00 1.48 0.95
CA SER A 11 9.57 1.50 0.60
C SER A 11 8.84 2.76 1.09
N MET A 12 9.08 3.18 2.34
CA MET A 12 8.50 4.42 2.88
C MET A 12 9.09 5.67 2.20
N TYR A 13 10.40 5.67 1.93
CA TYR A 13 11.06 6.74 1.18
C TYR A 13 10.57 6.82 -0.27
N GLN A 14 10.39 5.67 -0.95
CA GLN A 14 9.85 5.63 -2.31
C GLN A 14 8.42 6.13 -2.37
N GLU A 15 7.61 5.80 -1.37
CA GLU A 15 6.24 6.26 -1.30
C GLU A 15 6.15 7.77 -1.03
N ILE A 16 6.93 8.30 -0.08
CA ILE A 16 7.03 9.75 0.13
C ILE A 16 7.49 10.45 -1.16
N HIS A 17 8.52 9.93 -1.82
CA HIS A 17 8.99 10.48 -3.09
C HIS A 17 7.97 10.37 -4.22
N LEU A 18 7.17 9.30 -4.24
CA LEU A 18 6.05 9.14 -5.17
C LEU A 18 5.00 10.22 -4.91
N PHE A 19 4.61 10.43 -3.65
CA PHE A 19 3.67 11.48 -3.26
C PHE A 19 4.18 12.88 -3.59
N GLU A 20 5.45 13.17 -3.30
CA GLU A 20 6.12 14.44 -3.66
C GLU A 20 6.14 14.65 -5.17
N LEU A 21 6.51 13.61 -5.93
CA LEU A 21 6.56 13.65 -7.39
C LEU A 21 5.18 13.88 -8.00
N VAL A 22 4.19 13.08 -7.59
CA VAL A 22 2.80 13.19 -8.06
C VAL A 22 2.23 14.57 -7.71
N SER A 23 2.44 15.03 -6.47
CA SER A 23 2.01 16.36 -6.05
C SER A 23 2.71 17.46 -6.85
N ALA A 24 3.98 17.25 -7.21
CA ALA A 24 4.71 18.16 -8.05
C ALA A 24 4.16 18.24 -9.47
N LEU A 25 3.88 17.09 -10.09
CA LEU A 25 3.35 16.98 -11.45
C LEU A 25 1.94 17.56 -11.56
N CYS A 26 1.09 17.33 -10.55
CA CYS A 26 -0.31 17.75 -10.60
C CYS A 26 -0.55 19.17 -10.07
N PHE A 27 0.21 19.63 -9.06
CA PHE A 27 -0.12 20.86 -8.35
C PHE A 27 1.05 21.84 -8.27
N THR A 28 2.19 21.47 -7.68
CA THR A 28 3.18 22.48 -7.29
C THR A 28 3.98 23.05 -8.46
N THR A 29 4.29 22.23 -9.48
CA THR A 29 4.94 22.70 -10.72
C THR A 29 3.93 23.13 -11.79
N ASN A 30 2.63 22.98 -11.50
CA ASN A 30 1.54 23.16 -12.45
C ASN A 30 0.46 24.12 -11.94
N LYS A 31 0.83 25.08 -11.09
CA LYS A 31 -0.12 25.97 -10.40
C LYS A 31 -1.04 26.73 -11.37
N ASN A 32 -0.48 27.21 -12.47
CA ASN A 32 -1.22 28.03 -13.44
C ASN A 32 -2.28 27.23 -14.20
N MET A 33 -2.18 25.88 -14.28
CA MET A 33 -3.20 25.03 -14.91
C MET A 33 -4.54 25.09 -14.16
N TRP A 34 -4.55 25.55 -12.90
CA TRP A 34 -5.77 25.62 -12.09
C TRP A 34 -6.47 27.00 -12.16
N GLU A 35 -5.92 27.94 -12.93
CA GLU A 35 -6.53 29.24 -13.18
C GLU A 35 -7.67 29.12 -14.19
N LYS A 36 -8.84 29.72 -13.93
CA LYS A 36 -10.05 29.55 -14.76
C LYS A 36 -9.86 29.97 -16.22
N ASP A 37 -9.02 30.96 -16.47
CA ASP A 37 -8.73 31.50 -17.80
C ASP A 37 -7.62 30.72 -18.52
N ASN A 38 -7.01 29.71 -17.86
CA ASN A 38 -5.98 28.88 -18.45
C ASN A 38 -6.58 27.89 -19.47
N LYS A 39 -5.95 27.76 -20.63
CA LYS A 39 -6.39 26.82 -21.68
C LYS A 39 -6.38 25.36 -21.22
N ASP A 40 -5.43 24.97 -20.37
CA ASP A 40 -5.34 23.61 -19.81
C ASP A 40 -6.46 23.35 -18.80
N TYR A 41 -6.84 24.37 -18.01
CA TYR A 41 -8.02 24.30 -17.15
C TYR A 41 -9.29 24.09 -17.98
N GLN A 42 -9.49 24.91 -19.02
CA GLN A 42 -10.65 24.83 -19.89
C GLN A 42 -10.71 23.48 -20.62
N LEU A 43 -9.56 22.99 -21.10
CA LEU A 43 -9.44 21.66 -21.68
C LEU A 43 -9.84 20.56 -20.69
N PHE A 44 -9.33 20.60 -19.46
CA PHE A 44 -9.72 19.67 -18.41
C PHE A 44 -11.24 19.69 -18.17
N MET A 45 -11.82 20.89 -18.04
CA MET A 45 -13.25 21.06 -17.79
C MET A 45 -14.12 20.60 -18.98
N ALA A 46 -13.64 20.77 -20.21
CA ALA A 46 -14.30 20.24 -21.41
C ALA A 46 -14.31 18.71 -21.42
N ILE A 47 -13.19 18.08 -21.02
CA ILE A 47 -13.12 16.61 -20.89
C ILE A 47 -14.02 16.13 -19.74
N LYS A 48 -13.96 16.81 -18.59
CA LYS A 48 -14.76 16.50 -17.39
C LYS A 48 -16.27 16.61 -17.64
N SER A 49 -16.71 17.61 -18.39
CA SER A 49 -18.12 17.77 -18.79
C SER A 49 -18.55 16.78 -19.89
N GLY A 50 -17.59 16.12 -20.55
CA GLY A 50 -17.83 15.22 -21.68
C GLY A 50 -18.03 15.95 -23.01
N ALA A 51 -17.77 17.27 -23.06
CA ALA A 51 -17.77 18.04 -24.29
C ALA A 51 -16.59 17.69 -25.21
N MET A 52 -15.53 17.10 -24.64
CA MET A 52 -14.33 16.68 -25.37
C MET A 52 -13.81 15.33 -24.90
N SER A 53 -13.12 14.63 -25.79
CA SER A 53 -12.26 13.49 -25.50
C SER A 53 -10.90 13.71 -26.12
N LEU A 54 -9.86 13.22 -25.47
CA LEU A 54 -8.49 13.38 -25.94
C LEU A 54 -7.94 12.03 -26.42
N ASP A 55 -7.63 11.94 -27.71
CA ASP A 55 -6.84 10.82 -28.23
C ASP A 55 -5.38 11.01 -27.81
N LEU A 56 -4.84 10.01 -27.10
CA LEU A 56 -3.46 10.07 -26.61
C LEU A 56 -2.43 9.80 -27.71
N SER A 57 -2.82 9.18 -28.82
CA SER A 57 -1.93 8.92 -29.96
C SER A 57 -1.64 10.17 -30.81
N ASP A 58 -2.55 11.15 -30.80
CA ASP A 58 -2.46 12.44 -31.51
C ASP A 58 -2.44 13.64 -30.54
N MET A 59 -1.89 13.44 -29.35
CA MET A 59 -1.96 14.39 -28.24
C MET A 59 -1.22 15.71 -28.54
N LYS A 60 -1.96 16.78 -28.87
CA LYS A 60 -1.43 18.15 -29.04
C LYS A 60 -1.84 19.07 -27.89
N VAL A 61 -1.48 18.68 -26.67
CA VAL A 61 -1.75 19.46 -25.46
C VAL A 61 -0.50 20.21 -25.00
N SER A 62 -0.66 21.14 -24.04
CA SER A 62 0.48 21.77 -23.41
C SER A 62 1.30 20.76 -22.59
N LEU A 63 2.57 21.08 -22.36
CA LEU A 63 3.43 20.31 -21.46
C LEU A 63 2.90 20.25 -20.02
N ASN A 64 2.17 21.28 -19.60
CA ASN A 64 1.57 21.34 -18.27
C ASN A 64 0.43 20.33 -18.15
N PHE A 65 -0.44 20.25 -19.16
CA PHE A 65 -1.50 19.23 -19.20
C PHE A 65 -0.92 17.81 -19.26
N THR A 66 0.16 17.60 -20.01
CA THR A 66 0.87 16.31 -20.07
C THR A 66 1.39 15.90 -18.68
N LYS A 67 2.08 16.79 -17.96
CA LYS A 67 2.57 16.52 -16.60
C LYS A 67 1.43 16.15 -15.66
N PHE A 68 0.33 16.90 -15.72
CA PHE A 68 -0.87 16.61 -14.92
C PHE A 68 -1.38 15.18 -15.19
N LEU A 69 -1.53 14.79 -16.46
CA LEU A 69 -2.00 13.45 -16.80
C LEU A 69 -1.04 12.34 -16.39
N VAL A 70 0.27 12.56 -16.52
CA VAL A 70 1.29 11.63 -16.01
C VAL A 70 1.15 11.47 -14.50
N GLY A 71 1.09 12.58 -13.74
CA GLY A 71 0.92 12.54 -12.29
C GLY A 71 -0.36 11.85 -11.87
N LEU A 72 -1.47 12.14 -12.55
CA LEU A 72 -2.77 11.51 -12.32
C LEU A 72 -2.72 10.00 -12.54
N LEU A 73 -2.11 9.53 -13.62
CA LEU A 73 -2.03 8.09 -13.91
C LEU A 73 -1.06 7.37 -12.98
N ILE A 74 0.11 7.94 -12.68
CA ILE A 74 1.04 7.36 -11.70
C ILE A 74 0.32 7.16 -10.36
N PHE A 75 -0.44 8.17 -9.91
CA PHE A 75 -1.20 8.08 -8.66
C PHE A 75 -2.32 7.04 -8.73
N SER A 76 -3.01 6.99 -9.88
CA SER A 76 -4.08 6.02 -10.13
C SER A 76 -3.59 4.58 -10.10
N ILE A 77 -2.45 4.31 -10.72
CA ILE A 77 -1.82 2.98 -10.72
C ILE A 77 -1.41 2.61 -9.30
N TYR A 78 -0.81 3.55 -8.55
CA TYR A 78 -0.47 3.32 -7.15
C TYR A 78 -1.70 2.95 -6.31
N ILE A 79 -2.85 3.60 -6.52
CA ILE A 79 -4.10 3.24 -5.83
C ILE A 79 -4.62 1.87 -6.31
N TYR A 80 -4.62 1.62 -7.62
CA TYR A 80 -5.12 0.39 -8.24
C TYR A 80 -4.36 -0.86 -7.80
N GLU A 81 -3.02 -0.79 -7.76
CA GLU A 81 -2.14 -1.90 -7.35
C GLU A 81 -2.24 -2.21 -5.84
N ASN A 82 -2.99 -1.39 -5.09
CA ASN A 82 -3.16 -1.34 -3.64
C ASN A 82 -1.99 -0.70 -2.88
N ILE A 83 -2.37 0.17 -1.97
CA ILE A 83 -1.61 0.49 -0.76
C ILE A 83 -1.30 -0.84 -0.02
N GLY A 84 -0.06 -1.32 -0.12
CA GLY A 84 0.44 -2.51 0.58
C GLY A 84 0.69 -3.78 -0.26
N LYS A 85 0.43 -3.79 -1.58
CA LYS A 85 0.84 -4.90 -2.47
C LYS A 85 1.56 -4.36 -3.70
N LYS A 86 2.68 -5.00 -4.04
CA LYS A 86 3.57 -4.81 -5.21
C LYS A 86 3.74 -3.37 -5.71
N TYR A 87 4.93 -2.83 -5.45
CA TYR A 87 5.28 -1.44 -5.74
C TYR A 87 5.44 -1.18 -7.24
N VAL A 88 4.80 -0.11 -7.72
CA VAL A 88 5.31 0.62 -8.89
C VAL A 88 6.49 1.46 -8.40
N ASN A 89 7.70 1.10 -8.82
CA ASN A 89 8.88 1.87 -8.46
C ASN A 89 9.00 3.05 -9.41
N VAL A 90 8.92 4.26 -8.87
CA VAL A 90 9.09 5.49 -9.63
C VAL A 90 10.39 6.16 -9.21
N VAL A 91 11.37 6.18 -10.12
CA VAL A 91 12.68 6.78 -9.86
C VAL A 91 12.79 8.06 -10.67
N LYS A 92 12.83 9.20 -9.98
CA LYS A 92 13.25 10.48 -10.56
C LYS A 92 14.76 10.61 -10.40
N LYS A 93 15.48 10.79 -11.50
CA LYS A 93 16.92 11.09 -11.43
C LYS A 93 17.10 12.52 -10.91
N GLN A 94 17.88 12.71 -9.84
CA GLN A 94 18.04 14.01 -9.14
C GLN A 94 18.45 15.18 -10.06
N SER A 95 19.14 14.89 -11.17
CA SER A 95 19.63 15.86 -12.16
C SER A 95 18.85 15.88 -13.48
N SER A 96 17.72 15.17 -13.58
CA SER A 96 16.98 15.03 -14.83
C SER A 96 15.46 15.09 -14.62
N SER A 97 14.75 15.58 -15.64
CA SER A 97 13.29 15.47 -15.76
C SER A 97 12.82 14.08 -16.18
N ALA A 98 13.75 13.14 -16.39
CA ALA A 98 13.42 11.75 -16.67
C ALA A 98 12.81 11.07 -15.45
N ILE A 99 11.66 10.46 -15.68
CA ILE A 99 10.99 9.55 -14.76
C ILE A 99 11.14 8.15 -15.32
N ASN A 100 11.55 7.20 -14.47
CA ASN A 100 11.44 5.79 -14.76
C ASN A 100 10.29 5.19 -13.93
N VAL A 101 9.33 4.56 -14.59
CA VAL A 101 8.22 3.84 -13.97
C VAL A 101 8.42 2.35 -14.24
N MET A 102 8.62 1.57 -13.19
CA MET A 102 8.75 0.11 -13.26
C MET A 102 7.47 -0.56 -12.73
N PHE A 103 6.85 -1.36 -13.58
CA PHE A 103 5.66 -2.15 -13.28
C PHE A 103 6.03 -3.49 -12.65
N PHE A 104 5.06 -4.14 -11.99
CA PHE A 104 5.27 -5.39 -11.24
C PHE A 104 5.61 -6.59 -12.14
N ASP A 105 5.24 -6.53 -13.42
CA ASP A 105 5.55 -7.54 -14.43
C ASP A 105 6.99 -7.41 -14.97
N GLY A 106 7.75 -6.44 -14.46
CA GLY A 106 9.13 -6.17 -14.83
C GLY A 106 9.26 -5.21 -16.02
N GLU A 107 8.17 -4.79 -16.66
CA GLU A 107 8.24 -3.76 -17.69
C GLU A 107 8.60 -2.41 -17.06
N SER A 108 9.43 -1.63 -17.76
CA SER A 108 9.79 -0.29 -17.31
C SER A 108 9.75 0.73 -18.44
N PHE A 109 9.28 1.92 -18.12
CA PHE A 109 9.18 3.04 -19.05
C PHE A 109 9.98 4.21 -18.50
N THR A 110 11.02 4.61 -19.22
CA THR A 110 11.77 5.82 -18.94
C THR A 110 11.41 6.90 -19.94
N PHE A 111 10.90 8.03 -19.46
CA PHE A 111 10.46 9.16 -20.29
C PHE A 111 10.74 10.50 -19.61
N ASP A 112 10.88 11.56 -20.41
CA ASP A 112 11.06 12.94 -19.94
C ASP A 112 9.70 13.64 -19.82
N VAL A 113 9.33 14.13 -18.64
CA VAL A 113 8.03 14.80 -18.44
C VAL A 113 7.87 16.13 -19.19
N HIS A 114 8.93 16.66 -19.79
CA HIS A 114 8.86 17.85 -20.65
C HIS A 114 8.68 17.52 -22.13
N LYS A 115 8.54 16.25 -22.51
CA LYS A 115 8.38 15.83 -23.91
C LYS A 115 7.38 14.70 -24.01
N PHE A 116 6.47 14.78 -24.97
CA PHE A 116 5.60 13.66 -25.31
C PHE A 116 6.31 12.79 -26.36
N ASP A 117 7.04 11.77 -25.89
CA ASP A 117 7.76 10.82 -26.74
C ASP A 117 7.02 9.47 -26.84
N ASN A 118 7.54 8.56 -27.66
CA ASN A 118 6.95 7.24 -27.81
C ASN A 118 6.93 6.45 -26.48
N ASN A 119 7.91 6.63 -25.60
CA ASN A 119 7.94 5.94 -24.31
C ASN A 119 6.81 6.42 -23.39
N MET A 120 6.56 7.73 -23.36
CA MET A 120 5.43 8.31 -22.63
C MET A 120 4.10 7.80 -23.20
N LEU A 121 3.96 7.74 -24.54
CA LEU A 121 2.79 7.16 -25.17
C LEU A 121 2.60 5.69 -24.76
N GLN A 122 3.65 4.86 -24.79
CA GLN A 122 3.56 3.47 -24.35
C GLN A 122 3.20 3.36 -22.85
N PHE A 123 3.76 4.22 -22.01
CA PHE A 123 3.38 4.32 -20.60
C PHE A 123 1.88 4.63 -20.44
N PHE A 124 1.36 5.62 -21.18
CA PHE A 124 -0.07 5.95 -21.18
C PHE A 124 -0.93 4.75 -21.59
N LYS A 125 -0.55 4.06 -22.68
CA LYS A 125 -1.25 2.86 -23.17
C LYS A 125 -1.28 1.75 -22.12
N LYS A 126 -0.12 1.43 -21.54
CA LYS A 126 0.02 0.41 -20.50
C LYS A 126 -0.83 0.75 -19.28
N SER A 127 -0.76 2.01 -18.83
CA SER A 127 -1.49 2.50 -17.66
C SER A 127 -3.00 2.41 -17.84
N LEU A 128 -3.52 2.86 -18.98
CA LEU A 128 -4.96 2.77 -19.27
C LEU A 128 -5.43 1.34 -19.45
N ARG A 129 -4.63 0.49 -20.11
CA ARG A 129 -4.94 -0.94 -20.24
C ARG A 129 -4.98 -1.62 -18.87
N LEU A 130 -4.03 -1.31 -17.99
CA LEU A 130 -3.97 -1.84 -16.64
C LEU A 130 -5.19 -1.43 -15.81
N LEU A 131 -5.53 -0.13 -15.83
CA LEU A 131 -6.60 0.42 -15.01
C LEU A 131 -8.01 0.04 -15.51
N PHE A 132 -8.18 -0.13 -16.83
CA PHE A 132 -9.52 -0.14 -17.44
C PHE A 132 -9.76 -1.26 -18.46
N SER A 133 -8.77 -2.12 -18.74
CA SER A 133 -8.88 -3.21 -19.74
C SER A 133 -9.36 -2.74 -21.13
N LYS A 134 -9.06 -1.50 -21.52
CA LYS A 134 -9.40 -0.93 -22.83
C LYS A 134 -8.14 -0.74 -23.68
N ASP A 135 -8.22 -1.17 -24.93
CA ASP A 135 -7.13 -1.02 -25.91
C ASP A 135 -7.21 0.30 -26.72
N ASN A 136 -8.39 0.95 -26.78
CA ASN A 136 -8.60 2.20 -27.50
C ASN A 136 -8.49 3.44 -26.59
N MET A 137 -7.66 4.39 -27.01
CA MET A 137 -6.98 5.40 -26.18
C MET A 137 -7.67 6.76 -26.20
N MET A 138 -8.78 6.90 -25.49
CA MET A 138 -9.32 8.24 -25.24
C MET A 138 -9.32 8.58 -23.76
N PHE A 139 -8.61 9.65 -23.40
CA PHE A 139 -8.79 10.30 -22.11
C PHE A 139 -10.08 11.12 -22.13
N ASN A 140 -11.12 10.64 -21.44
CA ASN A 140 -12.49 11.14 -21.56
C ASN A 140 -13.19 11.21 -20.19
N ARG A 141 -14.43 11.74 -20.18
CA ARG A 141 -15.27 11.82 -18.97
C ARG A 141 -15.45 10.47 -18.27
N GLU A 142 -15.64 9.39 -19.03
CA GLU A 142 -15.87 8.06 -18.46
C GLU A 142 -14.68 7.61 -17.62
N LEU A 143 -13.46 7.79 -18.13
CA LEU A 143 -12.23 7.49 -17.38
C LEU A 143 -12.11 8.36 -16.14
N LEU A 144 -12.39 9.67 -16.24
CA LEU A 144 -12.38 10.56 -15.09
C LEU A 144 -13.35 10.10 -13.99
N VAL A 145 -14.56 9.67 -14.36
CA VAL A 145 -15.55 9.12 -13.43
C VAL A 145 -15.05 7.83 -12.78
N GLN A 146 -14.40 6.95 -13.54
CA GLN A 146 -13.85 5.70 -12.99
C GLN A 146 -12.69 5.97 -12.01
N LEU A 147 -11.81 6.93 -12.33
CA LEU A 147 -10.76 7.39 -11.44
C LEU A 147 -11.33 7.97 -10.14
N SER A 148 -12.33 8.85 -10.23
CA SER A 148 -13.03 9.41 -9.06
C SER A 148 -13.59 8.31 -8.15
N LYS A 149 -14.30 7.33 -8.70
CA LYS A 149 -14.82 6.18 -7.93
C LYS A 149 -13.71 5.36 -7.27
N MET A 150 -12.59 5.17 -7.95
CA MET A 150 -11.44 4.45 -7.41
C MET A 150 -10.82 5.21 -6.23
N TYR A 151 -10.70 6.53 -6.33
CA TYR A 151 -10.17 7.36 -5.26
C TYR A 151 -11.14 7.38 -4.07
N ASP A 152 -12.45 7.50 -4.30
CA ASP A 152 -13.50 7.38 -3.27
C ASP A 152 -13.42 6.06 -2.51
N ALA A 153 -13.33 4.95 -3.22
CA ALA A 153 -13.19 3.63 -2.62
C ALA A 153 -11.91 3.53 -1.76
N ALA A 154 -10.79 4.07 -2.25
CA ALA A 154 -9.51 4.04 -1.55
C ALA A 154 -9.53 4.89 -0.27
N SER A 155 -10.04 6.13 -0.32
CA SER A 155 -10.17 7.00 0.85
C SER A 155 -11.11 6.39 1.90
N GLN A 156 -12.26 5.84 1.47
CA GLN A 156 -13.19 5.17 2.38
C GLN A 156 -12.57 3.95 3.05
N ARG A 157 -11.80 3.15 2.32
CA ARG A 157 -11.09 1.99 2.88
C ARG A 157 -10.10 2.43 3.96
N LEU A 158 -9.20 3.37 3.63
CA LEU A 158 -8.21 3.88 4.58
C LEU A 158 -8.87 4.53 5.80
N SER A 159 -9.97 5.26 5.61
CA SER A 159 -10.72 5.87 6.72
C SER A 159 -11.33 4.83 7.65
N LYS A 160 -11.81 3.70 7.12
CA LYS A 160 -12.27 2.56 7.94
C LYS A 160 -11.11 1.92 8.70
N GLU A 161 -9.95 1.76 8.06
CA GLU A 161 -8.73 1.24 8.69
C GLU A 161 -8.25 2.17 9.82
N VAL A 162 -8.24 3.49 9.62
CA VAL A 162 -7.91 4.48 10.66
C VAL A 162 -8.87 4.39 11.84
N LYS A 163 -10.19 4.35 11.60
CA LYS A 163 -11.18 4.20 12.68
C LYS A 163 -10.92 2.94 13.49
N PHE A 164 -10.65 1.83 12.80
CA PHE A 164 -10.31 0.57 13.44
C PHE A 164 -9.02 0.64 14.27
N LEU A 165 -7.95 1.24 13.73
CA LEU A 165 -6.69 1.46 14.48
C LEU A 165 -6.91 2.34 15.71
N GLN A 166 -7.72 3.39 15.59
CA GLN A 166 -8.08 4.28 16.71
C GLN A 166 -8.94 3.58 17.78
N GLU A 167 -9.77 2.62 17.40
CA GLU A 167 -10.47 1.76 18.35
C GLU A 167 -9.50 0.88 19.14
N ILE A 168 -8.45 0.36 18.49
CA ILE A 168 -7.41 -0.45 19.15
C ILE A 168 -6.63 0.38 20.19
N ILE A 169 -6.26 1.62 19.87
CA ILE A 169 -5.56 2.52 20.82
C ILE A 169 -6.35 2.69 22.13
N LYS A 170 -7.69 2.69 22.05
CA LYS A 170 -8.59 2.87 23.21
C LYS A 170 -8.83 1.59 24.01
N ILE A 171 -8.26 0.45 23.61
CA ILE A 171 -8.41 -0.80 24.33
C ILE A 171 -7.58 -0.73 25.62
N ASN A 172 -8.27 -0.74 26.76
CA ASN A 172 -7.64 -0.72 28.09
C ASN A 172 -6.92 -2.04 28.40
N ASP A 173 -7.52 -3.18 28.05
CA ASP A 173 -6.92 -4.51 28.17
C ASP A 173 -6.93 -5.24 26.81
N MET A 174 -5.78 -5.27 26.14
CA MET A 174 -5.60 -5.96 24.86
C MET A 174 -5.81 -7.47 24.98
N THR A 175 -5.60 -8.03 26.19
CA THR A 175 -5.78 -9.44 26.48
C THR A 175 -7.25 -9.86 26.36
N GLU A 176 -8.17 -9.07 26.89
CA GLU A 176 -9.61 -9.37 26.88
C GLU A 176 -10.15 -9.48 25.45
N ARG A 177 -9.72 -8.58 24.55
CA ARG A 177 -10.14 -8.57 23.14
C ARG A 177 -9.53 -9.71 22.32
N LEU A 178 -8.33 -10.16 22.68
CA LEU A 178 -7.63 -11.26 22.02
C LEU A 178 -8.05 -12.63 22.53
N CYS A 179 -8.30 -12.77 23.83
CA CYS A 179 -8.51 -14.06 24.49
C CYS A 179 -9.99 -14.40 24.75
N THR A 180 -10.93 -13.56 24.32
CA THR A 180 -12.37 -13.88 24.43
C THR A 180 -12.76 -14.94 23.42
N LYS A 181 -13.38 -16.03 23.91
CA LYS A 181 -13.70 -17.28 23.21
C LYS A 181 -14.49 -17.18 21.89
N ASN A 182 -14.94 -16.00 21.47
CA ASN A 182 -15.97 -15.87 20.43
C ASN A 182 -15.58 -15.09 19.16
N LYS A 183 -14.29 -14.79 18.93
CA LYS A 183 -13.64 -14.63 17.60
C LYS A 183 -12.33 -13.86 17.78
N PHE A 184 -11.17 -14.50 17.55
CA PHE A 184 -9.96 -13.74 17.29
C PHE A 184 -10.20 -12.85 16.08
N ASN A 185 -10.00 -11.54 16.25
CA ASN A 185 -9.99 -10.62 15.12
C ASN A 185 -8.57 -10.62 14.55
N ILE A 186 -8.35 -11.35 13.46
CA ILE A 186 -7.03 -11.46 12.81
C ILE A 186 -6.44 -10.09 12.48
N ASN A 187 -7.27 -9.10 12.14
CA ASN A 187 -6.80 -7.77 11.80
C ASN A 187 -6.21 -7.09 13.04
N VAL A 188 -6.87 -7.19 14.21
CA VAL A 188 -6.34 -6.68 15.48
C VAL A 188 -5.02 -7.36 15.81
N LEU A 189 -4.96 -8.70 15.68
CA LEU A 189 -3.78 -9.48 15.99
C LEU A 189 -2.58 -9.12 15.09
N SER A 190 -2.83 -8.94 13.79
CA SER A 190 -1.80 -8.58 12.80
C SER A 190 -1.17 -7.23 13.11
N ILE A 191 -2.00 -6.25 13.49
CA ILE A 191 -1.55 -4.90 13.85
C ILE A 191 -0.77 -4.95 15.16
N ILE A 192 -1.29 -5.65 16.17
CA ILE A 192 -0.61 -5.81 17.45
C ILE A 192 0.77 -6.43 17.23
N PHE A 193 0.89 -7.50 16.44
CA PHE A 193 2.18 -8.12 16.12
C PHE A 193 3.10 -7.22 15.32
N ALA A 194 2.57 -6.46 14.35
CA ALA A 194 3.37 -5.49 13.62
C ALA A 194 3.87 -4.35 14.51
N SER A 195 3.18 -4.06 15.61
CA SER A 195 3.54 -3.03 16.58
C SER A 195 4.32 -3.54 17.80
N MET A 196 4.53 -4.86 17.91
CA MET A 196 5.30 -5.45 19.01
C MET A 196 6.81 -5.23 18.82
N PRO A 197 7.58 -5.05 19.90
CA PRO A 197 9.03 -5.06 19.80
C PRO A 197 9.56 -6.42 19.33
N GLN A 198 10.65 -6.41 18.55
CA GLN A 198 11.16 -7.57 17.82
C GLN A 198 11.44 -8.79 18.70
N ASN A 199 12.01 -8.57 19.89
CA ASN A 199 12.33 -9.63 20.84
C ASN A 199 11.07 -10.39 21.33
N PHE A 200 9.97 -9.67 21.58
CA PHE A 200 8.70 -10.27 21.97
C PHE A 200 8.03 -10.97 20.80
N LEU A 201 8.08 -10.37 19.61
CA LEU A 201 7.54 -10.96 18.39
C LEU A 201 8.26 -12.26 18.01
N ASN A 202 9.59 -12.28 18.11
CA ASN A 202 10.40 -13.46 17.86
C ASN A 202 10.09 -14.58 18.88
N SER A 203 10.06 -14.24 20.17
CA SER A 203 9.71 -15.19 21.24
C SER A 203 8.30 -15.77 21.05
N PHE A 204 7.34 -14.93 20.66
CA PHE A 204 5.99 -15.37 20.30
C PHE A 204 6.03 -16.41 19.15
N PHE A 205 6.74 -16.11 18.06
CA PHE A 205 6.79 -17.05 16.93
C PHE A 205 7.53 -18.33 17.25
N MET A 206 8.60 -18.28 18.05
CA MET A 206 9.28 -19.48 18.51
C MET A 206 8.35 -20.38 19.34
N LEU A 207 7.65 -19.78 20.31
CA LEU A 207 6.65 -20.49 21.12
C LEU A 207 5.54 -21.06 20.23
N ALA A 208 5.06 -20.27 19.27
CA ALA A 208 4.03 -20.70 18.33
C ALA A 208 4.47 -21.90 17.48
N GLY A 209 5.71 -21.90 16.97
CA GLY A 209 6.26 -23.02 16.22
C GLY A 209 6.37 -24.29 17.08
N ASN A 210 6.83 -24.16 18.32
CA ASN A 210 6.95 -25.30 19.24
C ASN A 210 5.59 -25.95 19.56
N GLU A 211 4.56 -25.12 19.75
CA GLU A 211 3.20 -25.56 20.08
C GLU A 211 2.41 -26.12 18.89
N MET A 212 2.93 -26.03 17.66
CA MET A 212 2.32 -26.67 16.50
C MET A 212 2.47 -28.21 16.58
N LYS A 213 1.32 -28.89 16.68
CA LYS A 213 1.22 -30.36 16.80
C LYS A 213 1.51 -31.12 15.52
N GLN A 214 1.42 -30.46 14.36
CA GLN A 214 1.62 -31.08 13.05
C GLN A 214 2.46 -30.15 12.18
N ASP A 215 3.33 -30.75 11.36
CA ASP A 215 4.01 -30.05 10.28
C ASP A 215 2.99 -29.68 9.21
N PHE A 216 2.78 -28.38 9.02
CA PHE A 216 1.99 -27.85 7.93
C PHE A 216 2.94 -27.31 6.87
N GLU A 217 2.74 -27.66 5.61
CA GLU A 217 3.47 -27.05 4.51
C GLU A 217 2.64 -25.95 3.87
N ILE A 218 3.18 -24.75 3.81
CA ILE A 218 2.57 -23.65 3.06
C ILE A 218 3.41 -23.41 1.83
N GLN A 219 2.75 -23.41 0.67
CA GLN A 219 3.39 -23.03 -0.56
C GLN A 219 3.49 -21.50 -0.63
N THR A 220 4.71 -20.99 -0.70
CA THR A 220 5.00 -19.56 -0.91
C THR A 220 4.45 -19.07 -2.25
N ALA A 221 4.37 -17.75 -2.43
CA ALA A 221 4.02 -17.13 -3.72
C ALA A 221 4.92 -17.57 -4.89
N ASN A 222 6.10 -18.14 -4.61
CA ASN A 222 7.08 -18.61 -5.59
C ASN A 222 7.03 -20.14 -5.79
N GLY A 223 6.05 -20.84 -5.21
CA GLY A 223 5.89 -22.29 -5.36
C GLY A 223 6.73 -23.15 -4.42
N ILE A 224 7.52 -22.56 -3.53
CA ILE A 224 8.36 -23.28 -2.55
C ILE A 224 7.49 -23.67 -1.35
N ASN A 225 7.50 -24.96 -0.99
CA ASN A 225 6.87 -25.46 0.23
C ASN A 225 7.74 -25.12 1.45
N VAL A 226 7.14 -24.48 2.44
CA VAL A 226 7.79 -24.11 3.70
C VAL A 226 7.11 -24.87 4.83
N ASN A 227 7.89 -25.62 5.60
CA ASN A 227 7.42 -26.20 6.85
C ASN A 227 7.16 -25.08 7.86
N THR A 228 5.88 -24.88 8.21
CA THR A 228 5.41 -23.76 9.01
C THR A 228 5.94 -23.82 10.45
N LYS A 229 6.06 -25.02 11.01
CA LYS A 229 6.59 -25.24 12.36
C LYS A 229 8.05 -24.84 12.45
N ALA A 230 8.90 -25.37 11.57
CA ALA A 230 10.32 -25.04 11.51
C ALA A 230 10.54 -23.55 11.21
N PHE A 231 9.74 -22.98 10.31
CA PHE A 231 9.81 -21.57 9.97
C PHE A 231 9.47 -20.65 11.15
N PHE A 232 8.43 -20.96 11.92
CA PHE A 232 8.10 -20.19 13.12
C PHE A 232 9.13 -20.37 14.24
N ALA A 233 9.58 -21.62 14.47
CA ALA A 233 10.52 -21.99 15.53
C ALA A 233 11.96 -21.46 15.33
N HIS A 234 12.32 -21.03 14.11
CA HIS A 234 13.64 -20.46 13.84
C HIS A 234 13.83 -19.11 14.54
N ASP A 235 14.86 -18.97 15.37
CA ASP A 235 15.19 -17.69 16.02
C ASP A 235 15.68 -16.66 14.98
N THR A 236 15.16 -15.44 15.03
CA THR A 236 15.61 -14.35 14.15
C THR A 236 15.45 -12.98 14.77
N ILE A 237 16.42 -12.10 14.46
CA ILE A 237 16.36 -10.66 14.74
C ILE A 237 16.10 -9.83 13.47
N ASP A 238 15.97 -10.49 12.31
CA ASP A 238 15.69 -9.82 11.05
C ASP A 238 14.21 -9.41 10.97
N ILE A 239 13.96 -8.10 10.89
CA ILE A 239 12.63 -7.49 10.76
C ILE A 239 11.88 -8.06 9.56
N LEU A 240 12.55 -8.29 8.43
CA LEU A 240 11.92 -8.81 7.22
C LEU A 240 11.40 -10.22 7.44
N GLU A 241 12.18 -11.04 8.13
CA GLU A 241 11.79 -12.41 8.46
C GLU A 241 10.63 -12.42 9.46
N LEU A 242 10.68 -11.59 10.50
CA LEU A 242 9.56 -11.40 11.43
C LEU A 242 8.28 -10.94 10.72
N PHE A 243 8.38 -10.05 9.74
CA PHE A 243 7.24 -9.61 8.94
C PHE A 243 6.69 -10.74 8.05
N ASN A 244 7.56 -11.57 7.49
CA ASN A 244 7.13 -12.77 6.75
C ASN A 244 6.42 -13.76 7.69
N LYS A 245 6.89 -13.94 8.93
CA LYS A 245 6.19 -14.73 9.95
C LYS A 245 4.78 -14.19 10.25
N ILE A 246 4.61 -12.87 10.41
CA ILE A 246 3.28 -12.26 10.54
C ILE A 246 2.39 -12.59 9.33
N LYS A 247 2.91 -12.41 8.10
CA LYS A 247 2.17 -12.76 6.87
C LYS A 247 1.76 -14.23 6.84
N PHE A 248 2.66 -15.14 7.20
CA PHE A 248 2.37 -16.57 7.25
C PHE A 248 1.28 -16.89 8.28
N LEU A 249 1.26 -16.20 9.41
CA LEU A 249 0.20 -16.37 10.40
C LEU A 249 -1.17 -15.90 9.86
N ILE A 250 -1.20 -14.81 9.08
CA ILE A 250 -2.42 -14.35 8.39
C ILE A 250 -2.86 -15.35 7.32
N ILE A 251 -1.92 -15.91 6.55
CA ILE A 251 -2.21 -16.96 5.57
C ILE A 251 -2.79 -18.18 6.27
N LEU A 252 -2.23 -18.58 7.41
CA LEU A 252 -2.73 -19.70 8.22
C LEU A 252 -4.17 -19.46 8.68
N TYR A 253 -4.49 -18.25 9.15
CA TYR A 253 -5.87 -17.87 9.46
C TYR A 253 -6.81 -17.99 8.26
N GLN A 254 -6.34 -17.72 7.03
CA GLN A 254 -7.17 -17.79 5.83
C GLN A 254 -7.33 -19.21 5.29
N SER A 255 -6.27 -20.03 5.33
CA SER A 255 -6.21 -21.34 4.70
C SER A 255 -6.54 -22.50 5.64
N ASN A 256 -6.30 -22.34 6.94
CA ASN A 256 -6.51 -23.39 7.95
C ASN A 256 -6.88 -22.77 9.31
N GLN A 257 -8.13 -22.28 9.39
CA GLN A 257 -8.66 -21.61 10.58
C GLN A 257 -8.56 -22.45 11.84
N ASP A 258 -8.84 -23.76 11.75
CA ASP A 258 -8.80 -24.65 12.91
C ASP A 258 -7.38 -24.72 13.50
N LEU A 259 -6.36 -24.85 12.66
CA LEU A 259 -4.97 -24.84 13.10
C LEU A 259 -4.59 -23.48 13.72
N PHE A 260 -4.95 -22.38 13.06
CA PHE A 260 -4.73 -21.03 13.60
C PHE A 260 -5.40 -20.87 14.97
N PHE A 261 -6.68 -21.22 15.11
CA PHE A 261 -7.41 -21.08 16.37
C PHE A 261 -6.85 -22.01 17.44
N SER A 262 -6.46 -23.24 17.09
CA SER A 262 -5.84 -24.17 18.05
C SER A 262 -4.52 -23.63 18.61
N LEU A 263 -3.74 -22.93 17.79
CA LEU A 263 -2.52 -22.26 18.19
C LEU A 263 -2.81 -21.05 19.08
N MET A 264 -3.68 -20.15 18.61
CA MET A 264 -3.99 -18.90 19.31
C MET A 264 -4.78 -19.11 20.60
N THR A 265 -5.49 -20.24 20.74
CA THR A 265 -6.17 -20.64 21.98
C THR A 265 -5.31 -21.52 22.88
N ASN A 266 -4.08 -21.85 22.48
CA ASN A 266 -3.14 -22.58 23.32
C ASN A 266 -2.86 -21.76 24.59
N LYS A 267 -2.90 -22.44 25.74
CA LYS A 267 -2.71 -21.81 27.04
C LYS A 267 -1.36 -21.11 27.15
N GLU A 268 -0.28 -21.71 26.66
CA GLU A 268 1.07 -21.12 26.74
C GLU A 268 1.18 -19.86 25.89
N ILE A 269 0.59 -19.87 24.70
CA ILE A 269 0.52 -18.69 23.82
C ILE A 269 -0.31 -17.58 24.48
N ILE A 270 -1.46 -17.91 25.05
CA ILE A 270 -2.31 -16.96 25.78
C ILE A 270 -1.57 -16.39 26.99
N ASP A 271 -0.92 -17.23 27.78
CA ASP A 271 -0.20 -16.82 28.99
C ASP A 271 1.02 -15.95 28.64
N TYR A 272 1.71 -16.25 27.54
CA TYR A 272 2.75 -15.40 26.99
C TYR A 272 2.20 -14.04 26.55
N LEU A 273 1.13 -14.01 25.75
CA LEU A 273 0.52 -12.77 25.31
C LEU A 273 0.01 -11.93 26.49
N ARG A 274 -0.57 -12.57 27.51
CA ARG A 274 -0.95 -11.94 28.78
C ARG A 274 0.23 -11.27 29.45
N LEU A 275 1.35 -11.99 29.58
CA LEU A 275 2.57 -11.46 30.17
C LEU A 275 3.04 -10.22 29.41
N VAL A 276 3.12 -10.32 28.08
CA VAL A 276 3.56 -9.22 27.20
C VAL A 276 2.63 -8.01 27.31
N PHE A 277 1.30 -8.20 27.28
CA PHE A 277 0.36 -7.09 27.37
C PHE A 277 0.18 -6.54 28.79
N SER A 278 0.53 -7.31 29.82
CA SER A 278 0.57 -6.82 31.20
C SER A 278 1.74 -5.88 31.47
N ASP A 279 2.76 -5.89 30.60
CA ASP A 279 3.82 -4.90 30.63
C ASP A 279 3.31 -3.57 30.08
N THR A 280 3.13 -2.59 30.96
CA THR A 280 2.65 -1.25 30.62
C THR A 280 3.51 -0.61 29.52
N LYS A 281 4.83 -0.82 29.52
CA LYS A 281 5.72 -0.25 28.49
C LYS A 281 5.45 -0.86 27.12
N VAL A 282 5.26 -2.17 27.05
CA VAL A 282 4.94 -2.84 25.77
C VAL A 282 3.57 -2.41 25.27
N SER A 283 2.58 -2.35 26.16
CA SER A 283 1.24 -1.86 25.82
C SER A 283 1.27 -0.42 25.30
N ASP A 284 2.01 0.46 25.97
CA ASP A 284 2.12 1.87 25.57
C ASP A 284 2.90 2.00 24.24
N ASN A 285 3.98 1.25 24.05
CA ASN A 285 4.71 1.21 22.78
C ASN A 285 3.83 0.75 21.62
N ILE A 286 2.97 -0.26 21.82
CA ILE A 286 2.03 -0.71 20.78
C ILE A 286 1.07 0.43 20.42
N ARG A 287 0.50 1.12 21.41
CA ARG A 287 -0.41 2.25 21.19
C ARG A 287 0.28 3.40 20.48
N GLU A 288 1.52 3.72 20.87
CA GLU A 288 2.35 4.75 20.25
C GLU A 288 2.67 4.40 18.80
N ASN A 289 3.16 3.18 18.52
CA ASN A 289 3.42 2.69 17.16
C ASN A 289 2.18 2.75 16.25
N ILE A 290 1.01 2.38 16.78
CA ILE A 290 -0.26 2.49 16.03
C ILE A 290 -0.59 3.95 15.76
N LYS A 291 -0.43 4.83 16.76
CA LYS A 291 -0.69 6.27 16.61
C LYS A 291 0.25 6.90 15.58
N GLU A 292 1.54 6.63 15.66
CA GLU A 292 2.54 7.08 14.69
C GLU A 292 2.25 6.57 13.27
N THR A 293 1.80 5.32 13.14
CA THR A 293 1.40 4.75 11.85
C THR A 293 0.18 5.49 11.27
N VAL A 294 -0.82 5.76 12.11
CA VAL A 294 -2.01 6.52 11.69
C VAL A 294 -1.63 7.94 11.26
N GLU A 295 -0.88 8.66 12.10
CA GLU A 295 -0.53 10.06 11.88
C GLU A 295 0.51 10.25 10.77
N GLY A 296 1.50 9.36 10.68
CA GLY A 296 2.61 9.45 9.74
C GLY A 296 2.34 8.82 8.38
N GLN A 297 1.44 7.84 8.27
CA GLN A 297 1.19 7.13 7.01
C GLN A 297 -0.25 7.24 6.53
N TYR A 298 -1.24 6.89 7.35
CA TYR A 298 -2.62 6.79 6.87
C TYR A 298 -3.27 8.15 6.62
N LEU A 299 -3.18 9.07 7.59
CA LEU A 299 -3.81 10.39 7.46
C LEU A 299 -3.23 11.22 6.30
N PRO A 300 -1.90 11.27 6.06
CA PRO A 300 -1.35 11.94 4.90
C PRO A 300 -1.84 11.32 3.58
N ARG A 301 -1.85 9.99 3.47
CA ARG A 301 -2.38 9.27 2.28
C ARG A 301 -3.84 9.64 2.02
N ILE A 302 -4.69 9.60 3.05
CA ILE A 302 -6.11 9.98 2.94
C ILE A 302 -6.22 11.41 2.41
N LYS A 303 -5.53 12.37 3.03
CA LYS A 303 -5.54 13.78 2.61
C LYS A 303 -5.10 13.94 1.15
N THR A 304 -4.08 13.23 0.71
CA THR A 304 -3.64 13.30 -0.69
C THR A 304 -4.69 12.70 -1.63
N ILE A 305 -5.28 11.55 -1.29
CA ILE A 305 -6.35 10.95 -2.09
C ILE A 305 -7.55 11.91 -2.18
N GLU A 306 -7.96 12.52 -1.06
CA GLU A 306 -9.05 13.50 -1.01
C GLU A 306 -8.75 14.75 -1.85
N ALA A 307 -7.51 15.25 -1.83
CA ALA A 307 -7.09 16.35 -2.69
C ALA A 307 -7.25 16.00 -4.18
N PHE A 308 -6.94 14.76 -4.55
CA PHE A 308 -7.13 14.26 -5.91
C PHE A 308 -8.59 13.99 -6.26
N GLN A 309 -9.44 13.56 -5.31
CA GLN A 309 -10.89 13.46 -5.51
C GLN A 309 -11.50 14.81 -5.85
N ASN A 310 -11.09 15.87 -5.17
CA ASN A 310 -11.60 17.23 -5.40
C ASN A 310 -11.29 17.81 -6.78
N ILE A 311 -10.43 17.15 -7.58
CA ILE A 311 -10.24 17.50 -8.99
C ILE A 311 -11.47 17.10 -9.83
N PHE A 312 -12.12 15.98 -9.50
CA PHE A 312 -13.27 15.42 -10.24
C PHE A 312 -14.61 16.02 -9.83
#